data_AF-A0A6V7K8C5-F1
#
_entry.id   AF-A0A6V7K8C5-F1
#
_cell.length_a   1.000
_cell.length_b   1.000
_cell.length_c   1.000
_cell.angle_alpha   90.00
_cell.angle_beta   90.00
_cell.angle_gamma   90.00
#
_symmetry.space_group_name_H-M   'P 1'
#
loop_
_entity.id
_entity.type
_entity.pdbx_description
1 polymer ?
#
loop_
_entity_poly.entity_id
_entity_poly.type
_entity_poly.pdbx_seq_one_letter_code
_entity_poly.pdbx_strand_id
1 'polypeptide(L)'
;VRACCEDKMVSAHVNWLHVEAEAMIVKERKRDLALLYTLLRPLPQGLAPLVQKLTNHITQQGLQAIGPMQGENIHMQFVEAILEVYTKYSNLIEEVFKKDQAFTGALDKACAAVVNHRSNTRTPARAPELLAKYCDALLKKSAKGVSEGEIDAKLSRSIIVFKYVDDKDVFQKFYARMLAKRLIHQQSQSMDAEEAMIDRLKQTCGYEFTNKLHRMFTDMSVSMDLNSKFAANLRDSGDENQL
;
A
#
# COMPACT_ATOMS: atom_id res chain seq x y z
N VAL A 1 40.05 22.93 -13.04
CA VAL A 1 39.20 24.07 -12.61
C VAL A 1 37.92 23.59 -11.93
N ARG A 2 37.02 22.85 -12.60
CA ARG A 2 35.76 22.35 -12.02
C ARG A 2 35.89 21.64 -10.67
N ALA A 3 36.78 20.64 -10.56
CA ALA A 3 37.01 19.91 -9.30
C ALA A 3 37.52 20.82 -8.15
N CYS A 4 38.30 21.86 -8.48
CA CYS A 4 38.77 22.83 -7.49
C CYS A 4 37.64 23.75 -7.03
N CYS A 5 36.72 24.15 -7.92
CA CYS A 5 35.52 24.91 -7.56
C CYS A 5 34.54 24.07 -6.72
N GLU A 6 34.33 22.79 -7.06
CA GLU A 6 33.49 21.86 -6.30
C GLU A 6 34.06 21.67 -4.87
N ASP A 7 35.38 21.52 -4.74
CA ASP A 7 36.06 21.44 -3.43
C ASP A 7 35.94 22.75 -2.63
N LYS A 8 36.33 23.88 -3.22
CA LYS A 8 36.43 25.15 -2.49
C LYS A 8 35.10 25.85 -2.26
N MET A 9 34.10 25.66 -3.11
CA MET A 9 32.80 26.37 -3.01
C MET A 9 31.69 25.50 -2.43
N VAL A 10 31.72 24.18 -2.61
CA VAL A 10 30.65 23.29 -2.14
C VAL A 10 31.12 22.44 -0.96
N SER A 11 32.25 21.73 -1.10
CA SER A 11 32.75 20.85 -0.04
C SER A 11 33.08 21.62 1.25
N ALA A 12 33.74 22.78 1.13
CA ALA A 12 34.07 23.64 2.27
C ALA A 12 32.85 24.19 3.04
N HIS A 13 31.67 24.24 2.40
CA HIS A 13 30.44 24.81 2.97
C HIS A 13 29.29 23.79 3.10
N VAL A 14 29.59 22.50 2.93
CA VAL A 14 28.59 21.43 2.85
C VAL A 14 27.72 21.33 4.12
N ASN A 15 28.31 21.57 5.29
CA ASN A 15 27.59 21.54 6.56
C ASN A 15 26.51 22.63 6.64
N TRP A 16 26.81 23.84 6.15
CA TRP A 16 25.84 24.93 6.11
C TRP A 16 24.70 24.62 5.14
N LEU A 17 25.03 24.07 3.96
CA LEU A 17 24.03 23.60 2.99
C LEU A 17 23.11 22.52 3.56
N HIS A 18 23.64 21.61 4.38
CA HIS A 18 22.84 20.59 5.08
C HIS A 18 21.91 21.18 6.14
N VAL A 19 22.31 22.25 6.82
CA VAL A 19 21.42 22.94 7.78
C VAL A 19 20.26 23.60 7.03
N GLU A 20 20.54 24.34 5.96
CA GLU A 20 19.50 25.00 5.16
C GLU A 20 18.55 24.02 4.46
N ALA A 21 19.03 22.81 4.15
CA ALA A 21 18.24 21.75 3.55
C ALA A 21 16.96 21.42 4.34
N GLU A 22 17.02 21.50 5.67
CA GLU A 22 15.88 21.19 6.53
C GLU A 22 14.72 22.17 6.31
N ALA A 23 15.02 23.46 6.29
CA ALA A 23 14.04 24.49 5.99
C ALA A 23 13.51 24.39 4.54
N MET A 24 14.33 23.93 3.59
CA MET A 24 13.90 23.68 2.21
C MET A 24 12.94 22.49 2.10
N ILE A 25 13.22 21.40 2.83
CA ILE A 25 12.36 20.21 2.87
C ILE A 25 11.02 20.55 3.53
N VAL A 26 11.04 21.14 4.72
CA VAL A 26 9.82 21.46 5.49
C VAL A 26 8.90 22.42 4.74
N LYS A 27 9.47 23.38 4.01
CA LYS A 27 8.71 24.35 3.20
C LYS A 27 8.47 23.88 1.76
N GLU A 28 8.87 22.65 1.42
CA GLU A 28 8.72 22.05 0.08
C GLU A 28 9.23 22.95 -1.06
N ARG A 29 10.36 23.63 -0.85
CA ARG A 29 10.96 24.54 -1.83
C ARG A 29 11.62 23.76 -2.97
N LYS A 30 10.80 23.25 -3.91
CA LYS A 30 11.22 22.36 -5.00
C LYS A 30 12.42 22.87 -5.80
N ARG A 31 12.42 24.16 -6.16
CA ARG A 31 13.52 24.79 -6.92
C ARG A 31 14.83 24.76 -6.14
N ASP A 32 14.79 25.19 -4.88
CA ASP A 32 15.96 25.22 -4.00
C ASP A 32 16.51 23.81 -3.76
N LEU A 33 15.62 22.83 -3.54
CA LEU A 33 16.00 21.42 -3.38
C LEU A 33 16.65 20.84 -4.64
N ALA A 34 16.18 21.21 -5.84
CA ALA A 34 16.77 20.74 -7.10
C ALA A 34 18.18 21.31 -7.32
N LEU A 35 18.40 22.57 -6.96
CA LEU A 35 19.72 23.20 -6.97
C LEU A 35 20.64 22.53 -5.95
N LEU A 36 20.16 22.33 -4.73
CA LEU A 36 20.89 21.66 -3.66
C LEU A 36 21.28 20.23 -4.05
N TYR A 37 20.36 19.47 -4.63
CA TYR A 37 20.64 18.12 -5.16
C TYR A 37 21.76 18.14 -6.20
N THR A 38 21.69 19.10 -7.15
CA THR A 38 22.71 19.22 -8.21
C THR A 38 24.08 19.56 -7.64
N LEU A 39 24.15 20.37 -6.58
CA LEU A 39 25.40 20.73 -5.91
C LEU A 39 25.98 19.59 -5.07
N LEU A 40 25.15 18.83 -4.36
CA LEU A 40 25.59 17.79 -3.44
C LEU A 40 25.87 16.44 -4.12
N ARG A 41 25.24 16.15 -5.27
CA ARG A 41 25.38 14.87 -5.98
C ARG A 41 26.83 14.48 -6.35
N PRO A 42 27.70 15.41 -6.80
CA PRO A 42 29.09 15.07 -7.13
C PRO A 42 29.95 14.75 -5.91
N LEU A 43 29.54 15.15 -4.71
CA LEU A 43 30.33 15.00 -3.49
C LEU A 43 30.16 13.59 -2.90
N PRO A 44 31.25 12.94 -2.46
CA PRO A 44 31.16 11.66 -1.75
C PRO A 44 30.36 11.84 -0.46
N GLN A 45 29.30 11.05 -0.30
CA GLN A 45 28.34 11.14 0.82
C GLN A 45 27.61 12.49 0.96
N GLY A 46 27.71 13.40 -0.02
CA GLY A 46 27.08 14.72 0.05
C GLY A 46 25.55 14.67 0.17
N LEU A 47 24.93 13.65 -0.42
CA LEU A 47 23.49 13.43 -0.38
C LEU A 47 22.99 12.74 0.90
N ALA A 48 23.86 12.06 1.66
CA ALA A 48 23.42 11.21 2.76
C ALA A 48 22.65 11.99 3.86
N PRO A 49 23.09 13.17 4.31
CA PRO A 49 22.32 13.96 5.27
C PRO A 49 20.99 14.47 4.71
N LEU A 50 20.93 14.79 3.41
CA LEU A 50 19.71 15.24 2.75
C LEU A 50 18.68 14.10 2.67
N VAL A 51 19.12 12.89 2.32
CA VAL A 51 18.29 11.67 2.30
C VAL A 51 17.76 11.35 3.70
N GLN A 52 18.59 11.47 4.74
CA GLN A 52 18.17 11.24 6.12
C GLN A 52 17.12 12.26 6.58
N LYS A 53 17.35 13.56 6.31
CA LYS A 53 16.41 14.64 6.64
C LYS A 53 15.07 14.46 5.92
N LEU A 54 15.10 14.09 4.65
CA LEU A 54 13.86 13.81 3.90
C LEU A 54 13.13 12.59 4.48
N THR A 55 13.84 11.50 4.79
CA THR A 55 13.24 10.30 5.42
C THR A 55 12.51 10.67 6.71
N ASN A 56 13.16 11.44 7.58
CA ASN A 56 12.57 11.89 8.85
C ASN A 56 11.33 12.76 8.61
N HIS A 57 11.41 13.70 7.66
CA HIS A 57 10.30 14.59 7.33
C HIS A 57 9.08 13.82 6.80
N ILE A 58 9.27 12.91 5.84
CA ILE A 58 8.20 12.07 5.29
C ILE A 58 7.58 11.22 6.41
N THR A 59 8.42 10.65 7.29
CA THR A 59 7.94 9.85 8.43
C THR A 59 7.07 10.69 9.36
N GLN A 60 7.52 11.89 9.75
CA GLN A 60 6.76 12.79 10.61
C GLN A 60 5.42 13.18 9.97
N GLN A 61 5.42 13.51 8.68
CA GLN A 61 4.21 13.88 7.93
C GLN A 61 3.23 12.70 7.83
N GLY A 62 3.72 11.49 7.58
CA GLY A 62 2.90 10.29 7.59
C GLY A 62 2.30 9.97 8.96
N LEU A 63 3.09 10.09 10.03
CA LEU A 63 2.59 9.89 11.40
C LEU A 63 1.54 10.93 11.81
N GLN A 64 1.73 12.19 11.41
CA GLN A 64 0.74 13.25 11.63
C GLN A 64 -0.56 12.98 10.85
N ALA A 65 -0.46 12.48 9.62
CA ALA A 65 -1.63 12.16 8.81
C ALA A 65 -2.47 11.04 9.45
N ILE A 66 -1.85 9.97 9.97
CA ILE A 66 -2.57 8.82 10.56
C ILE A 66 -2.98 9.02 12.04
N GLY A 67 -2.39 9.98 12.73
CA GLY A 67 -2.60 10.23 14.16
C GLY A 67 -4.06 10.50 14.58
N PRO A 68 -4.79 11.45 13.94
CA PRO A 68 -6.13 11.87 14.39
C PRO A 68 -7.26 10.92 13.99
N MET A 69 -6.98 9.80 13.31
CA MET A 69 -8.02 8.95 12.74
C MET A 69 -8.80 8.16 13.79
N GLN A 70 -10.12 8.25 13.73
CA GLN A 70 -11.05 7.58 14.64
C GLN A 70 -12.36 7.20 13.92
N GLY A 71 -13.20 6.40 14.58
CA GLY A 71 -14.52 6.00 14.10
C GLY A 71 -14.53 4.80 13.16
N GLU A 72 -15.70 4.50 12.60
CA GLU A 72 -15.95 3.27 11.83
C GLU A 72 -15.19 3.23 10.50
N ASN A 73 -14.99 4.39 9.86
CA ASN A 73 -14.30 4.53 8.56
C ASN A 73 -12.76 4.64 8.68
N ILE A 74 -12.19 4.30 9.84
CA ILE A 74 -10.75 4.43 10.09
C ILE A 74 -9.88 3.65 9.09
N HIS A 75 -10.36 2.53 8.58
CA HIS A 75 -9.66 1.73 7.57
C HIS A 75 -9.54 2.47 6.22
N MET A 76 -10.59 3.19 5.82
CA MET A 76 -10.55 4.07 4.64
C MET A 76 -9.59 5.22 4.84
N GLN A 77 -9.72 5.94 5.96
CA GLN A 77 -8.86 7.09 6.27
C GLN A 77 -7.37 6.67 6.28
N PHE A 78 -7.06 5.55 6.93
CA PHE A 78 -5.69 5.06 7.07
C PHE A 78 -5.03 4.76 5.73
N VAL A 79 -5.67 3.97 4.88
CA VAL A 79 -5.08 3.57 3.59
C VAL A 79 -4.97 4.77 2.66
N GLU A 80 -6.01 5.60 2.56
CA GLU A 80 -6.00 6.76 1.67
C GLU A 80 -4.95 7.81 2.09
N ALA A 81 -4.78 8.07 3.39
CA ALA A 81 -3.77 9.02 3.86
C ALA A 81 -2.33 8.54 3.58
N ILE A 82 -2.06 7.23 3.74
CA ILE A 82 -0.74 6.67 3.41
C ILE A 82 -0.48 6.78 1.91
N LEU A 83 -1.50 6.49 1.08
CA LEU A 83 -1.40 6.64 -0.37
C LEU A 83 -1.20 8.10 -0.79
N GLU A 84 -1.84 9.05 -0.12
CA GLU A 84 -1.66 10.48 -0.35
C GLU A 84 -0.22 10.92 -0.04
N VAL A 85 0.30 10.53 1.13
CA VAL A 85 1.70 10.80 1.53
C VAL A 85 2.67 10.16 0.53
N TYR A 86 2.46 8.89 0.17
CA TYR A 86 3.29 8.20 -0.81
C TYR A 86 3.28 8.91 -2.17
N THR A 87 2.09 9.22 -2.72
CA THR A 87 1.96 9.88 -4.02
C THR A 87 2.61 11.27 -4.00
N LYS A 88 2.39 12.07 -2.95
CA LYS A 88 2.98 13.41 -2.81
C LYS A 88 4.51 13.36 -2.87
N TYR A 89 5.13 12.49 -2.07
CA TYR A 89 6.59 12.44 -1.99
C TYR A 89 7.23 11.67 -3.14
N SER A 90 6.53 10.68 -3.72
CA SER A 90 6.96 10.03 -4.96
C SER A 90 7.07 11.04 -6.11
N ASN A 91 6.05 11.89 -6.27
CA ASN A 91 6.07 12.98 -7.26
C ASN A 91 7.17 13.99 -6.97
N LEU A 92 7.36 14.39 -5.70
CA LEU A 92 8.47 15.26 -5.31
C LEU A 92 9.83 14.66 -5.70
N ILE A 93 10.04 13.37 -5.44
CA ILE A 93 11.29 12.67 -5.74
C ILE A 93 11.52 12.55 -7.25
N GLU A 94 10.46 12.29 -8.01
CA GLU A 94 10.52 12.27 -9.47
C GLU A 94 10.91 13.64 -10.04
N GLU A 95 10.23 14.70 -9.61
CA GLU A 95 10.43 16.05 -10.13
C GLU A 95 11.78 16.68 -9.70
N VAL A 96 12.14 16.55 -8.42
CA VAL A 96 13.27 17.27 -7.81
C VAL A 96 14.56 16.45 -7.84
N PHE A 97 14.45 15.16 -7.50
CA PHE A 97 15.59 14.27 -7.34
C PHE A 97 15.75 13.28 -8.51
N LYS A 98 14.97 13.45 -9.60
CA LYS A 98 15.09 12.65 -10.84
C LYS A 98 15.01 11.13 -10.60
N LYS A 99 14.15 10.69 -9.67
CA LYS A 99 14.02 9.28 -9.24
C LYS A 99 15.33 8.66 -8.74
N ASP A 100 16.20 9.46 -8.12
CA ASP A 100 17.43 8.97 -7.51
C ASP A 100 17.13 7.86 -6.47
N GLN A 101 17.83 6.74 -6.60
CA GLN A 101 17.56 5.53 -5.82
C GLN A 101 17.73 5.73 -4.32
N ALA A 102 18.61 6.63 -3.89
CA ALA A 102 18.78 6.92 -2.46
C ALA A 102 17.52 7.60 -1.89
N PHE A 103 16.89 8.48 -2.68
CA PHE A 103 15.67 9.18 -2.30
C PHE A 103 14.43 8.29 -2.41
N THR A 104 14.35 7.43 -3.43
CA THR A 104 13.34 6.37 -3.50
C THR A 104 13.43 5.43 -2.29
N GLY A 105 14.64 5.04 -1.90
CA GLY A 105 14.89 4.26 -0.69
C GLY A 105 14.53 4.99 0.60
N ALA A 106 14.67 6.32 0.66
CA ALA A 106 14.19 7.13 1.77
C ALA A 106 12.66 7.11 1.89
N LEU A 107 11.94 7.22 0.77
CA LEU A 107 10.49 7.10 0.76
C LEU A 107 10.04 5.70 1.22
N ASP A 108 10.68 4.64 0.70
CA ASP A 108 10.39 3.26 1.11
C ASP A 108 10.59 3.07 2.62
N LYS A 109 11.71 3.57 3.18
CA LYS A 109 11.98 3.50 4.63
C LYS A 109 10.95 4.28 5.45
N ALA A 110 10.58 5.48 5.01
CA ALA A 110 9.60 6.30 5.70
C ALA A 110 8.20 5.65 5.68
N CYS A 111 7.76 5.14 4.53
CA CYS A 111 6.48 4.42 4.42
C CYS A 111 6.45 3.17 5.30
N ALA A 112 7.52 2.37 5.33
CA ALA A 112 7.62 1.22 6.24
C ALA A 112 7.53 1.64 7.72
N ALA A 113 8.20 2.72 8.11
CA ALA A 113 8.14 3.24 9.49
C ALA A 113 6.73 3.72 9.87
N VAL A 114 6.01 4.38 8.95
CA VAL A 114 4.65 4.89 9.19
C VAL A 114 3.63 3.75 9.21
N VAL A 115 3.66 2.84 8.24
CA VAL A 115 2.73 1.72 8.11
C VAL A 115 2.82 0.79 9.32
N ASN A 116 4.03 0.50 9.78
CA ASN A 116 4.27 -0.40 10.91
C ASN A 116 4.34 0.33 12.26
N HIS A 117 3.92 1.60 12.31
CA HIS A 117 3.92 2.37 13.55
C HIS A 117 2.99 1.75 14.61
N ARG A 118 3.48 1.68 15.84
CA ARG A 118 2.76 1.17 17.01
C ARG A 118 2.75 2.24 18.09
N SER A 119 1.58 2.55 18.65
CA SER A 119 1.45 3.54 19.74
C SER A 119 2.16 3.09 21.01
N ASN A 120 2.30 1.76 21.23
CA ASN A 120 3.18 1.19 22.23
C ASN A 120 3.72 -0.18 21.77
N THR A 121 4.77 -0.67 22.42
CA THR A 121 5.45 -1.94 22.04
C THR A 121 4.59 -3.19 22.24
N ARG A 122 3.52 -3.09 23.03
CA ARG A 122 2.61 -4.21 23.34
C ARG A 122 1.41 -4.27 22.41
N THR A 123 1.09 -3.18 21.71
CA THR A 123 -0.01 -3.14 20.74
C THR A 123 0.42 -3.75 19.42
N PRO A 124 -0.40 -4.65 18.82
CA PRO A 124 -0.12 -5.15 17.48
C PRO A 124 -0.16 -4.01 16.46
N ALA A 125 0.58 -4.17 15.35
CA ALA A 125 0.48 -3.25 14.24
C ALA A 125 -0.97 -3.23 13.72
N ARG A 126 -1.51 -2.02 13.49
CA ARG A 126 -2.90 -1.86 13.05
C ARG A 126 -3.06 -2.03 11.54
N ALA A 127 -2.00 -1.76 10.79
CA ALA A 127 -2.02 -1.77 9.33
C ALA A 127 -2.52 -3.08 8.70
N PRO A 128 -2.09 -4.29 9.15
CA PRO A 128 -2.57 -5.54 8.56
C PRO A 128 -4.10 -5.67 8.61
N GLU A 129 -4.71 -5.36 9.76
CA GLU A 129 -6.16 -5.45 9.92
C GLU A 129 -6.88 -4.33 9.15
N LEU A 130 -6.39 -3.09 9.24
CA LEU A 130 -7.01 -1.94 8.57
C LEU A 130 -6.97 -2.09 7.05
N LEU A 131 -5.87 -2.57 6.48
CA LEU A 131 -5.74 -2.81 5.05
C LEU A 131 -6.66 -3.95 4.59
N ALA A 132 -6.79 -5.03 5.38
CA ALA A 132 -7.73 -6.10 5.07
C ALA A 132 -9.18 -5.59 5.09
N LYS A 133 -9.56 -4.77 6.09
CA LYS A 133 -10.88 -4.11 6.16
C LYS A 133 -11.13 -3.17 4.99
N TYR A 134 -10.12 -2.42 4.55
CA TYR A 134 -10.20 -1.56 3.37
C TYR A 134 -10.57 -2.35 2.12
N CYS A 135 -9.84 -3.43 1.84
CA CYS A 135 -10.13 -4.30 0.70
C CYS A 135 -11.52 -4.95 0.83
N ASP A 136 -11.89 -5.41 2.02
CA ASP A 136 -13.20 -6.00 2.29
C ASP A 136 -14.35 -5.01 2.04
N ALA A 137 -14.21 -3.77 2.48
CA ALA A 137 -15.21 -2.73 2.27
C ALA A 137 -15.34 -2.35 0.79
N LEU A 138 -14.25 -2.37 0.02
CA LEU A 138 -14.26 -2.10 -1.42
C LEU A 138 -14.87 -3.25 -2.23
N LEU A 139 -14.68 -4.51 -1.82
CA LEU A 139 -15.13 -5.70 -2.54
C LEU A 139 -16.56 -6.15 -2.19
N LYS A 140 -17.12 -5.62 -1.10
CA LYS A 140 -18.51 -5.87 -0.71
C LYS A 140 -19.49 -5.13 -1.63
N LYS A 141 -20.63 -5.79 -1.90
CA LYS A 141 -21.81 -5.14 -2.47
C LYS A 141 -22.16 -3.90 -1.67
N SER A 142 -22.10 -2.75 -2.32
CA SER A 142 -22.44 -1.46 -1.74
C SER A 142 -23.62 -0.86 -2.50
N ALA A 143 -24.55 -0.23 -1.79
CA ALA A 143 -25.62 0.56 -2.41
C ALA A 143 -25.09 1.90 -2.99
N LYS A 144 -23.84 2.27 -2.68
CA LYS A 144 -23.19 3.48 -3.19
C LYS A 144 -22.62 3.15 -4.58
N GLY A 145 -23.08 3.87 -5.62
CA GLY A 145 -22.71 3.68 -7.02
C GLY A 145 -21.27 4.08 -7.36
N VAL A 146 -20.28 3.51 -6.67
CA VAL A 146 -18.87 3.60 -7.05
C VAL A 146 -18.66 2.69 -8.26
N SER A 147 -17.99 3.20 -9.30
CA SER A 147 -17.73 2.40 -10.51
C SER A 147 -16.73 1.28 -10.26
N GLU A 148 -16.87 0.16 -10.97
CA GLU A 148 -15.93 -0.97 -10.90
C GLU A 148 -14.49 -0.53 -11.20
N GLY A 149 -14.29 0.37 -12.16
CA GLY A 149 -12.97 0.91 -12.51
C GLY A 149 -12.33 1.72 -11.37
N GLU A 150 -13.11 2.49 -10.61
CA GLU A 150 -12.58 3.21 -9.45
C GLU A 150 -12.19 2.25 -8.33
N ILE A 151 -12.97 1.20 -8.11
CA ILE A 151 -12.66 0.15 -7.13
C ILE A 151 -11.37 -0.56 -7.51
N ASP A 152 -11.22 -0.94 -8.77
CA ASP A 152 -10.02 -1.61 -9.27
C ASP A 152 -8.76 -0.74 -9.12
N ALA A 153 -8.87 0.56 -9.41
CA ALA A 153 -7.80 1.53 -9.20
C ALA A 153 -7.41 1.63 -7.72
N LYS A 154 -8.39 1.69 -6.81
CA LYS A 154 -8.14 1.72 -5.36
C LYS A 154 -7.49 0.43 -4.85
N LEU A 155 -7.98 -0.73 -5.28
CA LEU A 155 -7.38 -2.03 -4.94
C LEU A 155 -5.95 -2.14 -5.45
N SER A 156 -5.70 -1.70 -6.69
CA SER A 156 -4.34 -1.65 -7.25
C SER A 156 -3.41 -0.78 -6.43
N ARG A 157 -3.85 0.42 -6.01
CA ARG A 157 -3.06 1.30 -5.14
C ARG A 157 -2.85 0.71 -3.75
N SER A 158 -3.81 -0.02 -3.20
CA SER A 158 -3.69 -0.63 -1.87
C SER A 158 -2.49 -1.60 -1.74
N ILE A 159 -2.03 -2.18 -2.86
CA ILE A 159 -0.83 -3.03 -2.93
C ILE A 159 0.45 -2.25 -2.58
N ILE A 160 0.48 -0.94 -2.85
CA ILE A 160 1.60 -0.08 -2.43
C ILE A 160 1.69 -0.08 -0.90
N VAL A 161 0.57 0.06 -0.20
CA VAL A 161 0.54 -0.02 1.27
C VAL A 161 0.93 -1.42 1.74
N PHE A 162 0.40 -2.47 1.08
CA PHE A 162 0.70 -3.86 1.40
C PHE A 162 2.19 -4.20 1.33
N LYS A 163 2.93 -3.63 0.36
CA LYS A 163 4.39 -3.79 0.21
C LYS A 163 5.11 -3.49 1.53
N TYR A 164 4.67 -2.45 2.23
CA TYR A 164 5.29 -1.95 3.46
C TYR A 164 4.79 -2.63 4.74
N VAL A 165 3.78 -3.50 4.68
CA VAL A 165 3.31 -4.23 5.87
C VAL A 165 4.31 -5.29 6.28
N ASP A 166 4.77 -5.28 7.54
CA ASP A 166 5.68 -6.30 8.08
C ASP A 166 4.94 -7.60 8.41
N ASP A 167 3.86 -7.52 9.20
CA ASP A 167 3.09 -8.65 9.70
C ASP A 167 2.10 -9.19 8.63
N LYS A 168 2.63 -9.65 7.49
CA LYS A 168 1.83 -10.11 6.34
C LYS A 168 0.98 -11.35 6.63
N ASP A 169 1.40 -12.22 7.54
CA ASP A 169 0.63 -13.39 7.98
C ASP A 169 -0.63 -12.97 8.75
N VAL A 170 -0.55 -11.89 9.53
CA VAL A 170 -1.70 -11.30 10.22
C VAL A 170 -2.69 -10.73 9.21
N PHE A 171 -2.20 -10.00 8.20
CA PHE A 171 -3.04 -9.54 7.08
C PHE A 171 -3.74 -10.72 6.41
N GLN A 172 -2.99 -11.78 6.07
CA GLN A 172 -3.53 -12.98 5.42
C GLN A 172 -4.66 -13.62 6.23
N LYS A 173 -4.51 -13.73 7.56
CA LYS A 173 -5.54 -14.27 8.46
C LYS A 173 -6.82 -13.42 8.43
N PHE A 174 -6.69 -12.10 8.51
CA PHE A 174 -7.85 -11.20 8.44
C PHE A 174 -8.53 -11.24 7.07
N TYR A 175 -7.73 -11.16 6.00
CA TYR A 175 -8.20 -11.18 4.62
C TYR A 175 -8.93 -12.49 4.29
N ALA A 176 -8.34 -13.64 4.62
CA ALA A 176 -8.95 -14.96 4.40
C ALA A 176 -10.30 -15.10 5.12
N ARG A 177 -10.38 -14.65 6.37
CA ARG A 177 -11.63 -14.69 7.14
C ARG A 177 -12.71 -13.79 6.52
N MET A 178 -12.34 -12.62 6.02
CA MET A 178 -13.26 -11.69 5.37
C MET A 178 -13.73 -12.22 4.02
N LEU A 179 -12.81 -12.72 3.20
CA LEU A 179 -13.13 -13.39 1.94
C LEU A 179 -14.10 -14.56 2.16
N ALA A 180 -13.84 -15.44 3.14
CA ALA A 180 -14.72 -16.56 3.46
C ALA A 180 -16.15 -16.10 3.75
N LYS A 181 -16.30 -15.04 4.57
CA LYS A 181 -17.60 -14.46 4.87
C LYS A 181 -18.27 -13.92 3.61
N ARG A 182 -17.53 -13.21 2.75
CA ARG A 182 -18.11 -12.65 1.51
C ARG A 182 -18.58 -13.73 0.54
N LEU A 183 -17.79 -14.80 0.37
CA LEU A 183 -18.15 -15.94 -0.49
C LEU A 183 -19.38 -16.69 0.05
N ILE A 184 -19.39 -17.07 1.33
CA ILE A 184 -20.49 -17.83 1.95
C ILE A 184 -21.81 -17.05 1.91
N HIS A 185 -21.78 -15.75 2.21
CA HIS A 185 -22.98 -14.91 2.26
C HIS A 185 -23.29 -14.21 0.92
N GLN A 186 -22.56 -14.53 -0.15
CA GLN A 186 -22.70 -13.93 -1.48
C GLN A 186 -22.67 -12.38 -1.45
N GLN A 187 -21.80 -11.83 -0.61
CA GLN A 187 -21.64 -10.38 -0.40
C GLN A 187 -20.59 -9.76 -1.32
N SER A 188 -19.83 -10.54 -2.08
CA SER A 188 -18.89 -10.03 -3.09
C SER A 188 -19.66 -9.35 -4.22
N GLN A 189 -19.23 -8.16 -4.63
CA GLN A 189 -19.88 -7.43 -5.74
C GLN A 189 -19.55 -8.03 -7.11
N SER A 190 -18.33 -8.53 -7.28
CA SER A 190 -17.80 -9.11 -8.51
C SER A 190 -16.77 -10.17 -8.16
N MET A 191 -16.90 -11.37 -8.75
CA MET A 191 -15.95 -12.46 -8.54
C MET A 191 -14.63 -12.18 -9.26
N ASP A 192 -14.69 -11.54 -10.42
CA ASP A 192 -13.50 -11.13 -11.20
C ASP A 192 -12.64 -10.14 -10.41
N ALA A 193 -13.28 -9.19 -9.71
CA ALA A 193 -12.57 -8.22 -8.86
C ALA A 193 -11.86 -8.91 -7.68
N GLU A 194 -12.46 -9.95 -7.11
CA GLU A 194 -11.86 -10.73 -6.03
C GLU A 194 -10.67 -11.55 -6.52
N GLU A 195 -10.80 -12.22 -7.67
CA GLU A 195 -9.71 -12.98 -8.31
C GLU A 195 -8.54 -12.05 -8.67
N ALA A 196 -8.82 -10.91 -9.30
CA ALA A 196 -7.82 -9.90 -9.62
C ALA A 196 -7.07 -9.40 -8.37
N MET A 197 -7.77 -9.22 -7.24
CA MET A 197 -7.12 -8.84 -5.98
C MET A 197 -6.21 -9.95 -5.44
N ILE A 198 -6.64 -11.22 -5.52
CA ILE A 198 -5.81 -12.36 -5.12
C ILE A 198 -4.57 -12.47 -6.01
N ASP A 199 -4.69 -12.25 -7.30
CA ASP A 199 -3.56 -12.27 -8.23
C ASP A 199 -2.55 -11.16 -7.94
N ARG A 200 -3.01 -9.96 -7.57
CA ARG A 200 -2.12 -8.87 -7.11
C ARG A 200 -1.35 -9.25 -5.84
N LEU A 201 -2.01 -9.91 -4.89
CA LEU A 201 -1.35 -10.42 -3.68
C LEU A 201 -0.32 -11.52 -4.02
N LYS A 202 -0.65 -12.40 -4.99
CA LYS A 202 0.24 -13.47 -5.48
C LYS A 202 1.47 -12.89 -6.16
N GLN A 203 1.34 -11.85 -6.97
CA GLN A 203 2.47 -11.17 -7.60
C GLN A 203 3.42 -10.55 -6.55
N THR A 204 2.87 -10.09 -5.42
CA THR A 204 3.64 -9.40 -4.37
C THR A 204 4.30 -10.37 -3.38
N CYS A 205 3.63 -11.48 -3.03
CA CYS A 205 4.07 -12.39 -1.96
C CYS A 205 4.24 -13.86 -2.38
N GLY A 206 4.04 -14.16 -3.65
CA GLY A 206 4.16 -15.50 -4.20
C GLY A 206 2.93 -16.39 -3.98
N TYR A 207 2.97 -17.56 -4.62
CA TYR A 207 1.85 -18.49 -4.64
C TYR A 207 1.50 -19.07 -3.27
N GLU A 208 2.50 -19.41 -2.45
CA GLU A 208 2.28 -20.00 -1.12
C GLU A 208 1.45 -19.11 -0.21
N PHE A 209 1.62 -17.79 -0.32
CA PHE A 209 0.83 -16.80 0.40
C PHE A 209 -0.64 -16.81 -0.01
N THR A 210 -0.94 -17.05 -1.29
CA THR A 210 -2.31 -16.98 -1.81
C THR A 210 -2.99 -18.33 -2.02
N ASN A 211 -2.29 -19.45 -1.81
CA ASN A 211 -2.77 -20.81 -2.12
C ASN A 211 -4.12 -21.13 -1.44
N LYS A 212 -4.26 -20.77 -0.16
CA LYS A 212 -5.53 -20.96 0.57
C LYS A 212 -6.67 -20.14 -0.01
N LEU A 213 -6.40 -18.92 -0.47
CA LEU A 213 -7.41 -18.03 -1.06
C LEU A 213 -7.88 -18.57 -2.42
N HIS A 214 -6.95 -19.03 -3.27
CA HIS A 214 -7.30 -19.67 -4.54
C HIS A 214 -8.14 -20.93 -4.32
N ARG A 215 -7.78 -21.77 -3.34
CA ARG A 215 -8.55 -22.97 -3.03
C ARG A 215 -9.98 -22.65 -2.65
N MET A 216 -10.21 -21.58 -1.87
CA MET A 216 -11.57 -21.13 -1.55
C MET A 216 -12.40 -20.76 -2.80
N PHE A 217 -11.77 -20.20 -3.85
CA PHE A 217 -12.43 -19.92 -5.13
C PHE A 217 -12.79 -21.21 -5.86
N THR A 218 -11.83 -22.13 -5.96
CA THR A 218 -12.05 -23.45 -6.58
C THR A 218 -13.19 -24.20 -5.88
N ASP A 219 -13.20 -24.19 -4.55
CA ASP A 219 -14.23 -24.85 -3.74
C ASP A 219 -15.62 -24.24 -4.00
N MET A 220 -15.72 -22.93 -4.26
CA MET A 220 -16.99 -22.31 -4.62
C MET A 220 -17.51 -22.73 -5.98
N SER A 221 -16.64 -22.76 -7.00
CA SER A 221 -17.01 -23.25 -8.33
C SER A 221 -17.44 -24.72 -8.30
N VAL A 222 -16.69 -25.57 -7.60
CA VAL A 222 -17.02 -27.00 -7.44
C VAL A 222 -18.34 -27.18 -6.69
N SER A 223 -18.58 -26.40 -5.63
CA SER A 223 -19.84 -26.49 -4.87
C SER A 223 -21.06 -26.12 -5.73
N MET A 224 -20.95 -25.12 -6.61
CA MET A 224 -22.04 -24.76 -7.53
C MET A 224 -22.33 -25.84 -8.57
N ASP A 225 -21.29 -26.46 -9.13
CA ASP A 225 -21.42 -27.56 -10.08
C ASP A 225 -22.06 -28.80 -9.43
N LEU A 226 -21.59 -29.18 -8.22
CA LEU A 226 -22.17 -30.28 -7.46
C LEU A 226 -23.65 -30.05 -7.13
N ASN A 227 -24.02 -28.84 -6.70
CA ASN A 227 -25.42 -28.50 -6.43
C ASN A 227 -26.28 -28.57 -7.70
N SER A 228 -25.75 -28.15 -8.85
CA SER A 228 -26.45 -28.21 -10.13
C SER A 228 -26.71 -29.65 -10.56
N LYS A 229 -25.70 -30.52 -10.45
CA LYS A 229 -25.80 -31.96 -10.73
C LYS A 229 -26.78 -32.65 -9.79
N PHE A 230 -26.75 -32.32 -8.50
CA PHE A 230 -27.68 -32.86 -7.52
C PHE A 230 -29.12 -32.46 -7.82
N ALA A 231 -29.36 -31.19 -8.17
CA ALA A 231 -30.68 -30.71 -8.57
C ALA A 231 -31.20 -31.39 -9.85
N ALA A 232 -30.33 -31.64 -10.84
CA ALA A 232 -30.70 -32.38 -12.04
C ALA A 232 -31.11 -33.83 -11.72
N ASN A 233 -30.30 -34.54 -10.93
CA ASN A 233 -30.64 -35.91 -10.50
C ASN A 233 -31.97 -35.99 -9.75
N LEU A 234 -32.27 -35.02 -8.86
CA LEU A 234 -33.54 -34.98 -8.15
C LEU A 234 -34.76 -34.80 -9.09
N ARG A 235 -34.58 -34.09 -10.21
CA ARG A 235 -35.64 -33.91 -11.22
C ARG A 235 -35.86 -35.21 -11.99
N ASP A 236 -34.78 -35.84 -12.44
CA ASP A 236 -34.84 -37.10 -13.19
C ASP A 236 -35.45 -38.23 -12.35
N SER A 237 -35.07 -38.35 -11.07
CA SER A 237 -35.67 -39.33 -10.13
C SER A 237 -37.09 -38.98 -9.67
N GLY A 238 -37.51 -37.71 -9.82
CA GLY A 238 -38.87 -37.27 -9.53
C GLY A 238 -39.86 -37.61 -10.65
N ASP A 239 -39.39 -37.65 -11.89
CA ASP A 239 -40.16 -38.06 -13.07
C ASP A 239 -40.28 -39.59 -13.18
N GLU A 240 -39.29 -40.36 -12.71
CA GLU A 240 -39.38 -41.84 -12.64
C GLU A 240 -40.42 -42.36 -11.62
N ASN A 241 -40.74 -41.58 -10.58
CA ASN A 241 -41.75 -41.96 -9.57
C ASN A 241 -43.19 -41.56 -9.95
N GLN A 242 -43.41 -40.98 -11.14
CA GLN A 242 -44.73 -40.58 -11.65
C GLN A 242 -45.24 -41.44 -12.82
N LEU A 243 -44.50 -42.49 -13.19
CA LEU A 243 -44.89 -43.54 -14.15
C LEU A 243 -45.27 -44.84 -13.42
#